data_AF-A0A810E0U7-F1
#
_entry.id   AF-A0A810E0U7-F1
#
_cell.length_a   1.000
_cell.length_b   1.000
_cell.length_c   1.000
_cell.angle_alpha   90.00
_cell.angle_beta   90.00
_cell.angle_gamma   90.00
#
_symmetry.space_group_name_H-M   'P 1'
#
loop_
_entity.id
_entity.type
_entity.pdbx_description
1 polymer ?
#
loop_
_entity_poly.entity_id
_entity_poly.type
_entity_poly.pdbx_seq_one_letter_code
_entity_poly.pdbx_strand_id
1 'polypeptide(L)' 'MIRDYQALSRTWFPKGQQKIIPTYGKHWGAKLIGTLDYESGEVFCVQEEQYTAKEFLSFLERVLKSMKATES' A
#
# COMPACT_ATOMS: atom_id res chain seq x y z
N MET A 1 1.49 5.18 2.20
CA MET A 1 2.76 4.52 1.82
C MET A 1 3.36 3.91 3.07
N ILE A 2 3.12 2.62 3.32
CA ILE A 2 3.81 1.89 4.37
C ILE A 2 5.20 1.56 3.83
N ARG A 3 6.24 2.09 4.46
CA ARG A 3 7.63 1.81 4.09
C ARG A 3 8.10 0.64 4.96
N ASP A 4 8.15 -0.57 4.40
CA ASP A 4 8.86 -1.68 5.03
C ASP A 4 10.36 -1.46 4.84
N TYR A 5 10.96 -0.61 5.68
CA TYR A 5 12.40 -0.44 5.70
C TYR A 5 12.99 -1.57 6.55
N GLN A 6 13.18 -2.73 5.91
CA GLN A 6 13.77 -3.92 6.54
C GLN A 6 15.20 -3.71 7.06
N ALA A 7 15.84 -2.58 6.77
CA ALA A 7 17.18 -2.25 7.24
C ALA A 7 17.23 -1.57 8.63
N LEU A 8 16.09 -1.24 9.26
CA LEU A 8 16.07 -0.55 10.57
C LEU A 8 15.85 -1.46 11.77
N SER A 9 15.45 -2.72 11.58
CA SER A 9 14.92 -3.52 12.71
C SER A 9 15.97 -4.12 13.64
N ARG A 10 17.27 -4.18 13.28
CA ARG A 10 18.36 -4.62 14.19
C ARG A 10 19.73 -4.07 13.80
N THR A 11 20.08 -2.86 14.23
CA THR A 11 21.40 -2.24 13.95
C THR A 11 22.15 -1.78 15.21
N TRP A 12 21.84 -2.35 16.38
CA TRP A 12 22.66 -2.17 17.58
C TRP A 12 23.92 -3.02 17.49
N PHE A 13 24.97 -2.47 16.90
CA PHE A 13 26.30 -3.07 16.91
C PHE A 13 27.13 -2.51 18.06
N PRO A 14 28.00 -3.32 18.69
CA PRO A 14 29.01 -2.81 19.61
C PRO A 14 29.82 -1.68 18.98
N LYS A 15 30.24 -0.70 19.79
CA LYS A 15 31.03 0.45 19.32
C LYS A 15 32.29 -0.06 18.59
N GLY A 16 32.42 0.28 17.31
CA GLY A 16 33.54 -0.15 16.45
C GLY A 16 33.31 -1.45 15.67
N GLN A 17 32.17 -2.14 15.84
CA GLN A 17 31.82 -3.38 15.11
C GLN A 17 30.62 -3.19 14.18
N GLN A 18 30.37 -1.98 13.70
CA GLN A 18 29.27 -1.71 12.79
C GLN A 18 29.49 -2.47 11.48
N LYS A 19 28.59 -3.42 11.18
CA LYS A 19 28.62 -4.18 9.94
C LYS A 19 28.24 -3.29 8.76
N ILE A 20 28.97 -3.40 7.66
CA ILE A 20 28.55 -2.80 6.37
C ILE A 20 27.37 -3.64 5.87
N ILE A 21 26.17 -3.07 5.93
CA ILE A 21 24.95 -3.71 5.42
C ILE A 21 24.76 -3.22 3.98
N PRO A 22 24.93 -4.08 2.95
CA PRO A 22 24.64 -3.69 1.57
C PRO A 22 23.13 -3.48 1.43
N THR A 23 22.71 -2.23 1.27
CA THR A 23 21.32 -1.92 0.96
C THR A 23 21.12 -2.10 -0.54
N TYR A 24 20.54 -3.22 -0.94
CA TYR A 24 20.07 -3.40 -2.31
C TYR A 24 18.87 -2.46 -2.48
N GLY A 25 19.05 -1.32 -3.16
CA GLY A 25 18.06 -0.26 -3.34
C GLY A 25 16.86 -0.64 -4.22
N LYS A 26 16.38 -1.88 -4.15
CA LYS A 26 15.18 -2.33 -4.83
C LYS A 26 13.98 -1.94 -3.99
N HIS A 27 13.49 -0.72 -4.23
CA HIS A 27 12.23 -0.25 -3.67
C HIS A 27 11.07 -0.97 -4.34
N TRP A 28 10.65 -2.09 -3.77
CA TRP A 28 9.38 -2.73 -4.13
C TRP A 28 8.25 -1.97 -3.42
N GLY A 29 7.70 -0.98 -4.11
CA GLY A 29 6.56 -0.21 -3.63
C GLY A 29 5.29 -0.67 -4.32
N ALA A 30 4.31 -1.14 -3.55
CA ALA A 30 2.94 -1.26 -4.02
C ALA A 30 2.20 0.06 -3.75
N LYS A 31 1.43 0.53 -4.72
CA LYS A 31 0.50 1.63 -4.52
C LYS A 31 -0.90 1.03 -4.47
N LEU A 32 -1.64 1.36 -3.42
CA LEU A 32 -2.97 0.85 -3.14
C LEU A 32 -3.95 2.02 -3.03
N ILE A 33 -5.14 1.86 -3.61
CA ILE A 33 -6.28 2.76 -3.42
C ILE A 33 -7.48 1.94 -3.00
N GLY A 34 -8.21 2.42 -2.01
CA GLY A 34 -9.33 1.68 -1.46
C GLY A 34 -10.30 2.54 -0.70
N THR A 35 -11.46 1.96 -0.40
CA THR A 35 -12.54 2.53 0.41
C THR A 35 -12.84 1.61 1.59
N LEU A 36 -13.30 2.21 2.68
CA LEU A 36 -13.84 1.52 3.85
C LEU A 36 -15.29 1.96 3.99
N ASP A 37 -16.21 1.01 3.99
CA ASP A 37 -17.55 1.22 4.48
C ASP A 37 -17.49 1.27 6.02
N TYR A 38 -17.91 2.39 6.59
CA TYR A 38 -17.86 2.60 8.03
C TYR A 38 -18.90 1.76 8.80
N GLU A 39 -20.06 1.52 8.20
CA GLU A 39 -21.16 0.82 8.86
C GLU A 39 -20.96 -0.69 8.82
N SER A 40 -20.58 -1.24 7.66
CA SER A 40 -20.36 -2.68 7.48
C SER A 40 -18.93 -3.12 7.82
N GLY A 41 -17.97 -2.19 7.80
CA GLY A 41 -16.54 -2.50 7.91
C GLY A 41 -15.94 -3.09 6.64
N GLU A 42 -16.68 -3.12 5.52
CA GLU A 42 -16.21 -3.68 4.26
C GLU A 42 -15.07 -2.83 3.66
N VAL A 43 -13.98 -3.49 3.27
CA VAL A 43 -12.83 -2.84 2.63
C VAL A 43 -12.75 -3.28 1.18
N PHE A 44 -12.81 -2.30 0.28
CA PHE A 44 -12.51 -2.49 -1.14
C PHE A 44 -11.15 -1.87 -1.46
N CYS A 45 -10.24 -2.62 -2.08
CA CYS A 45 -8.91 -2.14 -2.40
C CYS A 45 -8.45 -2.65 -3.77
N VAL A 46 -7.80 -1.80 -4.54
CA VAL A 46 -7.13 -2.16 -5.79
C VAL A 46 -5.67 -1.73 -5.76
N GLN A 47 -4.83 -2.50 -6.44
CA GLN A 47 -3.44 -2.17 -6.68
C GLN A 47 -3.31 -1.64 -8.09
N GLU A 48 -2.76 -0.43 -8.23
CA GLU A 48 -2.50 0.18 -9.53
C GLU A 48 -1.06 0.66 -9.61
N GLU A 49 -0.45 0.55 -10.78
CA GLU A 49 0.94 1.00 -11.00
C GLU A 49 1.01 2.53 -11.12
N GLN A 50 -0.04 3.12 -11.70
CA GLN A 50 -0.20 4.55 -11.96
C GLN A 50 -1.43 5.14 -11.27
N TYR A 51 -1.36 6.42 -10.93
CA TYR A 51 -2.41 7.17 -10.21
C TYR A 51 -2.77 8.40 -11.03
N THR A 52 -3.24 8.17 -12.25
CA THR A 52 -3.73 9.24 -13.12
C THR A 52 -5.20 9.52 -12.81
N ALA A 53 -5.72 10.65 -13.30
CA ALA A 53 -7.15 10.96 -13.19
C ALA A 53 -8.04 9.85 -13.82
N LYS A 54 -7.55 9.19 -14.87
CA LYS A 54 -8.25 8.07 -15.52
C LYS A 54 -8.33 6.84 -14.60
N GLU A 55 -7.22 6.47 -13.96
CA GLU A 55 -7.22 5.35 -13.01
C GLU A 55 -8.09 5.65 -11.79
N PHE A 56 -8.10 6.89 -11.33
CA PHE A 56 -8.99 7.32 -10.25
C PHE A 56 -10.48 7.24 -10.63
N LEU A 57 -10.85 7.68 -11.84
CA LEU A 57 -12.23 7.57 -12.31
C LEU A 57 -12.68 6.10 -12.42
N SER A 58 -11.85 5.26 -13.05
CA SER A 58 -12.09 3.81 -13.15
C SER A 58 -12.25 3.16 -11.77
N PHE A 59 -11.45 3.57 -10.79
CA PHE A 59 -11.60 3.14 -9.41
C PHE A 59 -12.97 3.51 -8.82
N LEU A 60 -13.40 4.76 -8.98
CA LEU A 60 -14.71 5.21 -8.47
C LEU A 60 -15.88 4.46 -9.12
N GLU A 61 -15.81 4.19 -10.42
CA GLU A 61 -16.84 3.39 -11.11
C GLU A 61 -16.94 1.97 -10.53
N ARG A 62 -15.80 1.37 -10.17
CA ARG A 62 -15.77 0.05 -9.50
C ARG A 62 -16.37 0.10 -8.10
N VAL A 63 -16.04 1.13 -7.32
CA VAL A 63 -16.64 1.34 -5.98
C VAL A 63 -18.15 1.50 -6.08
N LEU A 64 -18.65 2.33 -7.00
CA LEU A 64 -20.09 2.51 -7.19
C LEU A 64 -20.79 1.22 -7.62
N LYS A 65 -20.12 0.37 -8.41
CA LYS A 65 -20.64 -0.94 -8.78
C LYS A 65 -20.67 -1.91 -7.60
N SER A 66 -19.64 -1.92 -6.74
CA SER A 66 -19.61 -2.80 -5.57
C SER A 66 -20.68 -2.40 -4.55
N MET A 67 -20.89 -1.10 -4.30
CA MET A 67 -21.93 -0.63 -3.39
C MET A 67 -23.35 -1.00 -3.85
N LYS A 68 -23.65 -0.86 -5.15
CA LYS A 68 -24.98 -1.20 -5.68
C LYS A 68 -25.28 -2.70 -5.68
N ALA A 69 -24.26 -3.55 -5.67
CA ALA A 69 -24.44 -5.00 -5.61
C ALA A 69 -24.84 -5.49 -4.20
N THR A 70 -24.55 -4.70 -3.16
CA THR A 70 -24.86 -5.03 -1.77
C THR A 70 -26.31 -4.66 -1.38
N GLU A 71 -26.99 -3.84 -2.19
CA GLU A 71 -28.38 -3.38 -1.97
C GLU A 71 -29.46 -4.21 -2.70
N SER A 72 -29.11 -5.32 -3.36
CA SER A 72 -30.02 -6.26 -4.06
C SER A 72 -30.04 -7.64 -3.44
#